data_AF-A0A1Z5IHY2-F1
#
_entry.id   AF-A0A1Z5IHY2-F1
#
_cell.length_a   1.000
_cell.length_b   1.000
_cell.length_c   1.000
_cell.angle_alpha   90.00
_cell.angle_beta   90.00
_cell.angle_gamma   90.00
#
_symmetry.space_group_name_H-M   'P 1'
#
loop_
_entity.id
_entity.type
_entity.pdbx_description
1 polymer ?
#
loop_
_entity_poly.entity_id
_entity_poly.type
_entity_poly.pdbx_seq_one_letter_code
_entity_poly.pdbx_strand_id
1 'polypeptide(L)' 'MELTVTDYNILDAIASGKVEPGTSTRHFVDYCDNAIGGDPQPLIDAGYIDADPYINGLTEKGRQALANRPK' A
#
# COMPACT_ATOMS: atom_id res chain seq x y z
N MET A 1 -5.78 -8.80 10.35
CA MET A 1 -4.50 -9.13 9.72
C MET A 1 -3.41 -8.42 10.52
N GLU A 2 -2.33 -9.11 10.83
CA GLU A 2 -1.12 -8.51 11.40
C GLU A 2 -0.24 -8.01 10.26
N LEU A 3 0.23 -6.75 10.33
CA LEU A 3 1.02 -6.14 9.26
C LEU A 3 2.49 -6.51 9.42
N THR A 4 3.08 -7.00 8.35
CA THR A 4 4.51 -7.30 8.26
C THR A 4 5.32 -6.04 7.93
N VAL A 5 6.64 -6.13 8.05
CA VAL A 5 7.55 -5.06 7.61
C VAL A 5 7.33 -4.73 6.12
N THR A 6 7.10 -5.75 5.28
CA THR A 6 6.82 -5.59 3.87
C THR A 6 5.53 -4.81 3.64
N ASP A 7 4.47 -5.12 4.39
CA ASP A 7 3.20 -4.39 4.30
C ASP A 7 3.39 -2.90 4.64
N TYR A 8 4.13 -2.59 5.69
CA TYR A 8 4.44 -1.20 6.04
C TYR A 8 5.26 -0.49 4.95
N ASN A 9 6.17 -1.19 4.27
CA ASN A 9 6.94 -0.61 3.18
C ASN A 9 6.04 -0.32 1.95
N ILE A 10 5.03 -1.15 1.69
CA ILE A 10 4.02 -0.89 0.65
C ILE A 10 3.20 0.35 0.99
N LEU A 11 2.70 0.45 2.23
CA LEU A 11 1.95 1.62 2.68
C LEU A 11 2.82 2.90 2.65
N ASP A 12 4.09 2.79 3.01
CA ASP A 12 5.06 3.89 2.96
C ASP A 12 5.35 4.35 1.52
N ALA A 13 5.38 3.44 0.55
CA ALA A 13 5.57 3.80 -0.86
C ALA A 13 4.44 4.71 -1.39
N ILE A 14 3.19 4.45 -0.97
CA ILE A 14 2.06 5.33 -1.28
C ILE A 14 2.19 6.65 -0.52
N ALA A 15 2.45 6.59 0.80
CA ALA A 15 2.51 7.79 1.65
C ALA A 15 3.65 8.75 1.26
N SER A 16 4.78 8.21 0.77
CA SER A 16 5.94 8.98 0.31
C SER A 16 5.82 9.46 -1.14
N GLY A 17 4.74 9.11 -1.85
CA GLY A 17 4.51 9.52 -3.23
C GLY A 17 5.28 8.73 -4.29
N LYS A 18 5.88 7.59 -3.93
CA LYS A 18 6.48 6.67 -4.92
C LYS A 18 5.42 6.01 -5.81
N VAL A 19 4.19 5.94 -5.31
CA VAL A 19 3.01 5.49 -6.06
C VAL A 19 2.02 6.64 -6.09
N GLU A 20 1.85 7.23 -7.27
CA GLU A 20 0.97 8.39 -7.45
C GLU A 20 -0.50 7.96 -7.58
N PRO A 21 -1.45 8.81 -7.14
CA PRO A 21 -2.86 8.61 -7.42
C PRO A 21 -3.12 8.47 -8.93
N GLY A 22 -3.95 7.50 -9.33
CA GLY A 22 -4.18 7.15 -10.73
C GLY A 22 -3.26 6.04 -11.26
N THR A 23 -2.32 5.54 -10.45
CA THR A 23 -1.55 4.32 -10.80
C THR A 23 -2.50 3.14 -10.93
N SER A 24 -2.42 2.38 -12.03
CA SER A 24 -3.26 1.19 -12.19
C SER A 24 -2.91 0.14 -11.13
N THR A 25 -3.91 -0.58 -10.62
CA THR A 25 -3.68 -1.64 -9.62
C THR A 25 -2.66 -2.67 -10.13
N ARG A 26 -2.69 -2.99 -11.43
CA ARG A 26 -1.71 -3.89 -12.05
C ARG A 26 -0.27 -3.35 -11.95
N HIS A 27 -0.03 -2.09 -12.35
CA HIS A 27 1.31 -1.52 -12.26
C HIS A 27 1.78 -1.38 -10.81
N PHE A 28 0.86 -1.13 -9.89
CA PHE A 28 1.17 -1.10 -8.47
C PHE A 28 1.59 -2.48 -7.95
N VAL A 29 0.88 -3.54 -8.32
CA VAL A 29 1.27 -4.93 -8.00
C VAL A 29 2.65 -5.24 -8.59
N ASP A 30 2.88 -4.95 -9.87
CA ASP A 30 4.18 -5.17 -10.52
C ASP A 30 5.31 -4.39 -9.82
N TYR A 31 5.05 -3.15 -9.38
CA TYR A 31 6.00 -2.35 -8.61
C TYR A 31 6.31 -2.98 -7.25
N CYS A 32 5.28 -3.40 -6.50
CA CYS A 32 5.46 -4.00 -5.19
C CYS A 32 6.24 -5.32 -5.27
N ASP A 33 5.97 -6.15 -6.28
CA ASP A 33 6.69 -7.41 -6.50
C ASP A 33 8.18 -7.17 -6.79
N ASN A 34 8.49 -6.21 -7.68
CA ASN A 34 9.87 -5.95 -8.12
C ASN A 34 10.70 -5.08 -7.18
N ALA A 35 10.11 -4.04 -6.58
CA ALA A 35 10.83 -3.03 -5.81
C ALA A 35 10.78 -3.25 -4.29
N ILE A 36 9.73 -3.90 -3.79
CA ILE A 36 9.50 -4.11 -2.36
C ILE A 36 9.62 -5.60 -2.00
N GLY A 37 9.23 -6.50 -2.90
CA GLY A 37 9.16 -7.94 -2.66
C GLY A 37 7.90 -8.37 -1.91
N GLY A 38 6.75 -7.74 -2.20
CA GLY A 38 5.49 -8.03 -1.51
C GLY A 38 4.25 -7.87 -2.38
N ASP A 39 3.15 -8.46 -1.94
CA ASP A 39 1.84 -8.38 -2.59
C ASP A 39 0.97 -7.31 -1.91
N PRO A 40 0.52 -6.26 -2.62
CA PRO A 40 -0.35 -5.24 -2.04
C PRO A 40 -1.82 -5.68 -1.94
N GLN A 41 -2.23 -6.78 -2.58
CA GLN A 41 -3.63 -7.21 -2.64
C GLN A 41 -4.26 -7.42 -1.24
N PRO A 42 -3.60 -8.06 -0.25
CA PRO A 42 -4.15 -8.19 1.09
C PRO A 42 -4.42 -6.84 1.78
N LEU A 43 -3.65 -5.79 1.45
CA LEU A 43 -3.83 -4.44 2.00
C LEU A 43 -5.00 -3.71 1.35
N ILE A 44 -5.20 -3.93 0.05
CA ILE A 44 -6.37 -3.45 -0.69
C ILE A 44 -7.64 -4.11 -0.14
N ASP A 45 -7.66 -5.45 -0.07
CA ASP A 45 -8.81 -6.23 0.39
C ASP A 45 -9.18 -5.91 1.85
N ALA A 46 -8.17 -5.66 2.69
CA ALA A 46 -8.39 -5.26 4.08
C ALA A 46 -8.71 -3.76 4.25
N GLY A 47 -8.77 -2.98 3.17
CA GLY A 47 -9.18 -1.58 3.17
C GLY A 47 -8.14 -0.61 3.75
N TYR A 48 -6.85 -0.93 3.66
CA TYR A 48 -5.76 0.02 3.99
C TYR A 48 -5.43 0.94 2.83
N ILE A 49 -5.67 0.49 1.60
CA ILE A 49 -5.39 1.21 0.35
C ILE A 49 -6.72 1.45 -0.35
N ASP A 50 -6.95 2.69 -0.78
CA ASP A 50 -8.07 3.04 -1.65
C ASP A 50 -7.67 2.71 -3.09
N ALA A 51 -8.30 1.68 -3.66
CA ALA A 51 -7.99 1.17 -4.98
C ALA A 51 -9.26 0.67 -5.69
N ASP A 52 -9.75 1.41 -6.69
CA ASP A 52 -10.74 0.95 -7.69
C ASP A 52 -10.89 1.96 -8.86
N PRO A 53 -10.56 1.61 -10.12
CA PRO A 53 -9.61 0.58 -10.59
C PRO A 53 -8.14 1.06 -10.53
N TYR A 54 -7.94 2.25 -9.97
CA TYR A 54 -6.65 2.90 -9.78
C TYR A 54 -6.40 3.11 -8.29
N ILE A 55 -5.12 3.15 -7.91
CA ILE A 55 -4.70 3.54 -6.57
C ILE A 55 -5.02 5.02 -6.39
N ASN A 56 -5.84 5.34 -5.39
CA ASN A 56 -6.17 6.72 -5.01
C ASN A 56 -5.35 7.20 -3.81
N GLY A 57 -4.76 6.27 -3.06
CA GLY A 57 -3.90 6.55 -1.92
C GLY A 57 -4.18 5.63 -0.73
N LEU A 58 -3.75 6.04 0.46
CA LEU A 58 -4.08 5.34 1.70
C LEU A 58 -5.47 5.72 2.17
N THR A 59 -6.22 4.75 2.71
CA THR A 59 -7.43 5.04 3.48
C THR A 59 -7.05 5.60 4.86
N GLU A 60 -8.06 5.98 5.65
CA GLU A 60 -7.83 6.36 7.05
C GLU A 60 -7.17 5.22 7.84
N LYS A 61 -7.60 3.99 7.59
CA LYS A 61 -7.02 2.79 8.20
C LYS A 61 -5.55 2.62 7.80
N GLY A 62 -5.21 2.84 6.53
CA GLY A 62 -3.84 2.83 6.02
C GLY A 62 -2.93 3.84 6.71
N ARG A 63 -3.40 5.09 6.83
CA ARG A 63 -2.65 6.17 7.50
C ARG A 63 -2.41 5.88 8.97
N GLN A 64 -3.44 5.42 9.69
CA GLN A 64 -3.32 5.07 11.10
C GLN A 64 -2.38 3.89 11.33
N ALA A 65 -2.43 2.88 10.45
CA ALA A 65 -1.50 1.76 10.50
C ALA A 65 -0.05 2.24 10.39
N LEU A 66 0.25 3.07 9.39
CA LEU A 66 1.59 3.61 9.16
C LEU A 66 2.08 4.47 10.35
N ALA A 67 1.21 5.31 10.91
CA ALA A 67 1.52 6.14 12.08
C ALA A 67 1.83 5.31 13.34
N ASN A 68 1.17 4.16 13.49
CA ASN A 68 1.35 3.23 14.60
C ASN A 68 2.40 2.14 14.32
N ARG A 69 3.19 2.28 13.24
CA ARG A 69 4.24 1.32 12.90
C ARG A 69 5.19 1.14 14.10
N PRO A 70 5.34 -0.07 14.64
CA PRO A 70 6.29 -0.32 15.71
C PRO A 70 7.71 0.00 15.22
N LYS A 71 8.48 0.70 16.08
CA LYS A 71 9.86 1.09 15.80
C LYS A 71 10.82 -0.09 15.83
#